data_AF-A0A3D3VT32-F1
#
_entry.id   AF-A0A3D3VT32-F1
#
_cell.length_a   1.000
_cell.length_b   1.000
_cell.length_c   1.000
_cell.angle_alpha   90.00
_cell.angle_beta   90.00
_cell.angle_gamma   90.00
#
_symmetry.space_group_name_H-M   'P 1'
#
loop_
_entity.id
_entity.type
_entity.pdbx_description
1 polymer ?
#
loop_
_entity_poly.entity_id
_entity_poly.type
_entity_poly.pdbx_seq_one_letter_code
_entity_poly.pdbx_strand_id
1 'polypeptide(L)' 'RAVRLDAQGVLLLHNHPDGSLNASVEDRLLTEHVERKLEALGMDFLGHFITAGGGLAEVQGRPTDGGRSCESW' A
#
# COMPACT_ATOMS: atom_id res chain seq x y z
N ARG A 1 3.83 -14.87 -1.45
CA ARG A 1 2.98 -15.60 -2.44
C ARG A 1 2.92 -14.89 -3.78
N ALA A 2 2.84 -13.55 -3.82
CA ALA A 2 2.75 -12.73 -5.03
C ALA A 2 3.70 -13.15 -6.18
N VAL A 3 5.00 -13.32 -5.90
CA VAL A 3 5.99 -13.80 -6.89
C VAL A 3 5.60 -15.14 -7.53
N ARG A 4 5.09 -16.09 -6.74
CA ARG A 4 4.68 -17.41 -7.24
C ARG A 4 3.38 -17.37 -8.05
N LEU A 5 2.62 -16.29 -7.94
CA LEU A 5 1.35 -16.09 -8.64
C LEU A 5 1.52 -15.25 -9.90
N ASP A 6 2.75 -14.84 -10.23
CA ASP A 6 3.03 -13.91 -11.33
C ASP A 6 2.19 -12.63 -11.23
N ALA A 7 2.02 -12.14 -10.01
CA ALA A 7 1.24 -10.93 -9.75
C ALA A 7 1.98 -9.70 -10.30
N GLN A 8 1.28 -8.84 -11.05
CA GLN A 8 1.87 -7.59 -11.52
C GLN A 8 2.11 -6.57 -10.39
N GLY A 9 1.27 -6.60 -9.35
CA GLY A 9 1.41 -5.71 -8.21
C GLY A 9 0.77 -6.26 -6.94
N VAL A 10 1.01 -5.57 -5.84
CA VAL A 10 0.51 -5.93 -4.51
C VAL A 10 -0.11 -4.71 -3.84
N LEU A 11 -1.25 -4.93 -3.18
CA LEU A 11 -1.92 -3.96 -2.31
C LEU A 11 -2.05 -4.57 -0.91
N LEU A 12 -1.94 -3.74 0.13
CA LEU A 12 -2.25 -4.12 1.50
C LEU A 12 -3.62 -3.57 1.90
N LEU A 13 -4.41 -4.40 2.58
CA LEU A 13 -5.68 -4.02 3.18
C LEU A 13 -5.67 -4.43 4.65
N HIS A 14 -5.80 -3.47 5.56
CA HIS A 14 -5.76 -3.68 7.00
C HIS A 14 -7.10 -3.26 7.62
N ASN A 15 -7.81 -4.20 8.23
CA ASN A 15 -9.01 -3.89 9.00
C ASN A 15 -8.65 -3.38 10.41
N HIS A 16 -9.13 -2.19 10.78
CA HIS A 16 -9.01 -1.63 12.14
C HIS A 16 -10.29 -1.94 12.93
N PRO A 17 -10.28 -2.93 13.85
CA PRO A 17 -11.50 -3.38 14.55
C PRO A 17 -12.03 -2.34 15.54
N ASP A 18 -11.22 -1.36 15.93
CA ASP A 18 -11.58 -0.26 16.81
C ASP A 18 -12.42 0.83 16.10
N GLY A 19 -12.62 0.71 14.79
CA GLY A 19 -13.41 1.65 13.99
C GLY A 19 -12.60 2.83 13.43
N SER A 20 -11.31 2.94 13.76
CA SER A 20 -10.45 4.04 13.30
C SER A 20 -10.05 3.85 11.84
N LEU A 21 -10.01 4.95 11.07
CA LEU A 21 -9.37 4.98 9.75
C LEU A 21 -7.96 5.59 9.80
N ASN A 22 -7.49 5.96 10.99
CA ASN A 22 -6.18 6.58 11.15
C ASN A 22 -5.08 5.53 11.15
N ALA A 23 -4.11 5.69 10.24
CA ALA A 23 -2.93 4.84 10.22
C ALA A 23 -2.12 4.98 11.51
N SER A 24 -1.85 3.83 12.13
CA SER A 24 -0.92 3.72 13.25
C SER A 24 0.53 3.97 12.79
N VAL A 25 1.45 4.06 13.74
CA VAL A 25 2.89 4.11 13.40
C VAL A 25 3.32 2.79 12.79
N GLU A 26 2.78 1.68 13.29
CA GLU A 26 3.03 0.32 12.85
C GLU A 26 2.56 0.11 11.40
N ASP A 27 1.39 0.65 11.03
CA ASP A 27 0.88 0.62 9.65
C ASP A 27 1.85 1.32 8.69
N ARG A 28 2.38 2.49 9.07
CA ARG A 28 3.34 3.23 8.25
C ARG A 28 4.66 2.48 8.11
N LEU A 29 5.20 1.95 9.19
CA LEU A 29 6.44 1.16 9.16
C LEU A 29 6.29 -0.11 8.32
N LEU A 30 5.13 -0.78 8.40
CA LEU A 30 4.81 -1.92 7.55
C LEU A 30 4.73 -1.52 6.07
N THR A 31 4.07 -0.40 5.77
CA THR A 31 3.94 0.16 4.42
C THR A 31 5.32 0.36 3.80
N GLU A 32 6.20 1.10 4.47
CA GLU A 32 7.56 1.35 3.99
C GLU A 32 8.37 0.07 3.81
N HIS A 33 8.22 -0.89 4.73
CA HIS A 33 8.97 -2.15 4.66
C HIS A 33 8.54 -3.02 3.48
N VAL A 34 7.24 -3.04 3.17
CA VAL A 34 6.70 -3.80 2.04
C VAL A 34 7.03 -3.11 0.73
N GLU A 35 6.86 -1.79 0.65
CA GLU A 35 7.20 -0.97 -0.52
C GLU A 35 8.64 -1.20 -0.96
N ARG A 36 9.63 -1.02 -0.06
CA ARG A 36 11.05 -1.25 -0.36
C ARG A 36 11.36 -2.67 -0.85
N LYS A 37 10.64 -3.67 -0.35
CA LYS A 37 10.84 -5.07 -0.74
C LYS A 37 10.25 -5.38 -2.11
N LEU A 38 9.11 -4.80 -2.44
CA LEU A 38 8.49 -4.94 -3.75
C LEU A 38 9.31 -4.19 -4.81
N GLU A 39 9.83 -3.00 -4.47
CA GLU A 39 10.76 -2.25 -5.32
C GLU A 39 12.01 -3.09 -5.65
N ALA A 40 12.64 -3.71 -4.64
CA ALA A 40 13.79 -4.60 -4.86
C ALA A 40 13.47 -5.83 -5.74
N LEU A 41 12.20 -6.21 -5.84
CA LEU A 41 11.72 -7.30 -6.69
C LEU A 41 11.20 -6.80 -8.05
N GLY A 42 11.21 -5.49 -8.31
CA GLY A 42 10.64 -4.89 -9.51
C GLY A 42 9.12 -5.06 -9.62
N MET A 43 8.42 -5.14 -8.49
CA MET A 43 6.97 -5.32 -8.43
C MET A 43 6.28 -4.02 -8.03
N ASP A 44 5.10 -3.76 -8.60
CA ASP A 44 4.32 -2.58 -8.26
C ASP A 44 3.71 -2.70 -6.85
N PHE A 45 3.85 -1.64 -6.06
CA PHE A 45 3.12 -1.48 -4.81
C PHE A 45 1.97 -0.49 -5.05
N LEU A 46 0.74 -1.01 -5.03
CA LEU A 46 -0.47 -0.26 -5.37
C LEU A 46 -1.00 0.56 -4.18
N GLY A 47 -0.39 0.43 -3.01
CA GLY A 47 -0.75 1.15 -1.79
C GLY A 47 -1.16 0.26 -0.62
N HIS A 48 -1.41 0.91 0.50
CA HIS A 48 -1.91 0.29 1.73
C HIS A 48 -3.15 1.03 2.19
N PHE A 49 -4.23 0.31 2.42
CA PHE A 49 -5.52 0.87 2.81
C PHE A 49 -6.00 0.30 4.14
N ILE A 50 -6.58 1.16 4.95
CA ILE A 50 -7.24 0.82 6.21
C ILE A 50 -8.74 0.78 5.97
N THR A 51 -9.40 -0.28 6.43
CA THR A 51 -10.86 -0.39 6.42
C THR A 51 -11.39 -0.37 7.84
N ALA A 52 -12.46 0.39 8.09
CA ALA A 52 -13.15 0.39 9.36
C ALA A 52 -14.57 0.94 9.20
N GLY A 53 -15.56 0.30 9.83
CA GLY A 53 -16.95 0.81 9.84
C GLY A 53 -17.58 1.04 8.46
N GLY A 54 -17.15 0.32 7.42
CA GLY A 54 -17.58 0.51 6.04
C GLY A 54 -16.81 1.61 5.27
N GLY A 55 -15.88 2.30 5.92
CA GLY A 55 -14.96 3.25 5.30
C GLY A 55 -13.65 2.62 4.82
N LEU A 56 -12.93 3.38 3.99
CA LEU A 56 -11.62 3.05 3.45
C LEU A 56 -10.74 4.31 3.50
N ALA A 57 -9.51 4.20 3.99
CA ALA A 57 -8.53 5.28 3.98
C ALA A 57 -7.16 4.78 3.53
N GLU A 58 -6.46 5.55 2.71
CA GLU A 58 -5.11 5.22 2.28
C GLU A 58 -4.08 5.61 3.36
N VAL A 59 -3.12 4.73 3.62
CA VAL A 59 -1.94 5.04 4.43
C VAL A 59 -1.00 5.86 3.55
N GLN A 60 -0.91 7.15 3.83
CA GLN A 60 0.03 8.02 3.10
C GLN A 60 1.46 7.52 3.30
N GLY A 61 2.05 7.03 2.21
CA GLY A 61 3.47 6.69 2.12
C GLY A 61 4.33 7.94 1.98
N ARG A 62 5.64 7.74 1.85
CA ARG A 62 6.56 8.83 1.50
C ARG A 62 6.12 9.42 0.15
N PRO A 63 6.19 10.76 -0.06
CA PRO A 63 5.99 11.30 -1.40
C PRO A 63 7.00 10.64 -2.33
N THR A 64 6.51 9.90 -3.33
CA THR A 64 7.37 9.35 -4.38
C THR A 64 7.87 10.52 -5.22
N ASP A 65 9.14 10.90 -5.08
CA ASP A 65 9.84 11.72 -6.07
C ASP A 65 9.96 10.89 -7.36
N GLY A 66 8.91 10.91 -8.19
CA GLY A 66 8.88 10.09 -9.39
C GLY A 66 7.48 9.69 -9.84
N GLY A 67 6.53 10.63 -9.85
CA GLY A 67 5.29 10.45 -10.58
C GLY A 67 5.61 10.20 -12.05
N ARG A 68 5.47 8.95 -12.51
CA ARG A 68 5.25 8.70 -13.94
C ARG A 68 3.89 9.29 -14.26
N SER A 69 3.87 10.34 -15.08
CA SER A 69 2.66 10.87 -15.68
C SER A 69 1.93 9.72 -16.38
N CYS A 70 0.75 9.39 -15.89
CA CYS A 70 -0.21 8.58 -16.61
C CYS A 70 -0.74 9.43 -17.77
N GLU A 71 -0.22 9.18 -18.97
CA GLU A 71 -0.80 9.72 -20.20
C GLU A 71 -2.13 8.99 -20.47
N SER A 72 -3.16 9.79 -20.80
CA SER A 72 -4.54 9.37 -21.03
C SER A 72 -4.70 8.28 -22.08
N TRP A 73 -5.63 7.36 -21.82
CA TRP A 73 -6.46 6.67 -22.82
C TRP A 73 -7.90 6.58 -22.30
#